data_AF-A0A0F2R6X4-F1
#
_entry.id   AF-A0A0F2R6X4-F1
#
_cell.length_a   1.000
_cell.length_b   1.000
_cell.length_c   1.000
_cell.angle_alpha   90.00
_cell.angle_beta   90.00
_cell.angle_gamma   90.00
#
_symmetry.space_group_name_H-M   'P 1'
#
loop_
_entity.id
_entity.type
_entity.pdbx_description
1 polymer ?
#
loop_
_entity_poly.entity_id
_entity_poly.type
_entity_poly.pdbx_seq_one_letter_code
_entity_poly.pdbx_strand_id
1 'polypeptide(L)' 'MGKESTQEQVLRASKEIAVKFIEVGRISPSNFAETFKTIYDAVDATVRGGSQTGGTNTGAAGKP' A
#
# COMPACT_ATOMS: atom_id res chain seq x y z
N MET A 1 -14.42 -6.51 -25.42
CA MET A 1 -13.79 -6.65 -24.10
C MET A 1 -13.26 -5.28 -23.70
N GLY A 2 -13.93 -4.56 -22.79
CA GLY A 2 -13.40 -3.29 -22.27
C GLY A 2 -12.12 -3.59 -21.48
N LYS A 3 -11.06 -2.79 -21.67
CA LYS A 3 -9.87 -2.91 -20.84
C LYS A 3 -10.25 -2.47 -19.42
N GLU A 4 -10.00 -3.34 -18.43
CA GLU A 4 -10.13 -2.98 -17.02
C GLU A 4 -9.21 -1.79 -16.75
N SER A 5 -9.72 -0.75 -16.08
CA SER A 5 -8.94 0.44 -15.77
C SER A 5 -7.80 0.07 -14.82
N THR A 6 -6.65 0.73 -14.92
CA THR A 6 -5.56 0.57 -13.95
C THR A 6 -6.06 0.73 -12.51
N GLN A 7 -7.02 1.63 -12.26
CA GLN A 7 -7.62 1.78 -10.93
C GLN A 7 -8.42 0.55 -10.49
N GLU A 8 -9.18 -0.06 -11.41
CA GLU A 8 -9.92 -1.30 -11.11
C GLU A 8 -8.96 -2.46 -10.80
N GLN A 9 -7.83 -2.54 -11.52
CA GLN A 9 -6.79 -3.53 -11.26
C GLN A 9 -6.14 -3.35 -9.88
N VAL A 10 -5.83 -2.10 -9.50
CA VAL A 10 -5.30 -1.78 -8.17
C VAL A 10 -6.30 -2.14 -7.07
N LEU A 11 -7.58 -1.79 -7.23
CA LEU A 11 -8.63 -2.13 -6.27
C LEU A 11 -8.81 -3.64 -6.12
N ARG A 12 -8.82 -4.39 -7.23
CA ARG A 12 -8.96 -5.84 -7.22
C ARG A 12 -7.81 -6.52 -6.48
N ALA A 13 -6.57 -6.17 -6.82
CA ALA A 13 -5.39 -6.72 -6.17
C ALA A 13 -5.37 -6.42 -4.67
N SER A 14 -5.69 -5.18 -4.28
CA SER A 14 -5.72 -4.75 -2.89
C SER A 14 -6.75 -5.52 -2.07
N LYS A 15 -7.95 -5.77 -2.65
CA LYS A 15 -9.00 -6.58 -2.04
C LYS A 15 -8.57 -8.02 -1.83
N GLU A 16 -7.95 -8.64 -2.83
CA GLU A 16 -7.51 -10.04 -2.75
C GLU A 16 -6.45 -10.24 -1.66
N ILE A 17 -5.50 -9.32 -1.52
CA ILE A 17 -4.49 -9.34 -0.45
C ILE A 17 -5.16 -9.19 0.92
N ALA A 18 -6.04 -8.20 1.08
CA ALA A 18 -6.71 -7.95 2.37
C ALA A 18 -7.58 -9.15 2.81
N VAL A 19 -8.35 -9.73 1.88
CA VAL A 19 -9.14 -10.95 2.15
C VAL A 19 -8.23 -12.11 2.52
N LYS A 20 -7.11 -12.31 1.80
CA LYS A 20 -6.15 -13.38 2.12
C LYS A 20 -5.60 -13.24 3.54
N PHE A 21 -5.27 -12.02 3.98
CA PHE A 21 -4.78 -11.78 5.33
C PHE A 21 -5.83 -12.04 6.42
N ILE A 22 -7.12 -11.80 6.13
CA ILE A 22 -8.22 -12.19 7.02
C ILE A 22 -8.35 -13.71 7.07
N GLU A 23 -8.34 -14.39 5.91
CA GLU A 23 -8.43 -15.85 5.82
C GLU A 23 -7.32 -16.57 6.61
N VAL A 24 -6.10 -16.02 6.61
CA VAL A 24 -4.95 -16.58 7.36
C VAL A 24 -4.82 -16.05 8.79
N GLY A 25 -5.77 -15.23 9.26
CA GLY A 25 -5.79 -14.71 10.63
C GLY A 25 -4.72 -13.68 10.97
N ARG A 26 -4.16 -12.98 9.96
CA ARG A 26 -3.18 -11.90 10.17
C ARG A 26 -3.83 -10.53 10.39
N ILE A 27 -5.09 -10.38 9.97
CA ILE A 27 -5.90 -9.17 10.07
C ILE A 27 -7.28 -9.59 10.57
N SER A 28 -7.88 -8.80 11.46
CA SER A 28 -9.27 -8.99 11.90
C SER A 28 -10.21 -8.14 11.04
N PRO A 29 -11.50 -8.48 10.96
CA PRO A 29 -12.47 -7.60 10.31
C PRO A 29 -12.51 -6.18 10.91
N SER A 30 -12.16 -6.02 12.19
CA SER A 30 -12.17 -4.72 12.88
C SER A 30 -11.06 -3.76 12.44
N ASN A 31 -9.90 -4.23 11.95
CA ASN A 31 -8.82 -3.39 11.45
C ASN A 31 -8.72 -3.39 9.91
N PHE A 32 -9.75 -3.90 9.22
CA PHE A 32 -9.79 -4.00 7.77
C PHE A 32 -9.62 -2.63 7.08
N ALA A 33 -10.33 -1.59 7.52
CA ALA A 33 -10.35 -0.31 6.81
C ALA A 33 -8.97 0.36 6.72
N GLU A 34 -8.27 0.41 7.85
CA GLU A 34 -6.90 0.94 7.92
C GLU A 34 -5.94 0.08 7.09
N THR A 35 -6.00 -1.24 7.24
CA THR A 35 -5.05 -2.12 6.55
C THR A 35 -5.29 -2.17 5.04
N PHE A 36 -6.55 -2.16 4.60
CA PHE A 36 -6.90 -2.07 3.18
C PHE A 36 -6.34 -0.80 2.55
N LYS A 37 -6.41 0.33 3.26
CA LYS A 37 -5.80 1.58 2.77
C LYS A 37 -4.29 1.44 2.60
N THR A 38 -3.59 0.88 3.58
CA THR A 38 -2.13 0.65 3.49
C THR A 38 -1.76 -0.25 2.30
N ILE A 39 -2.52 -1.32 2.08
CA ILE A 39 -2.32 -2.23 0.94
C ILE A 39 -2.58 -1.49 -0.37
N TYR A 40 -3.69 -0.75 -0.46
CA TYR A 40 -4.04 0.01 -1.65
C TYR A 40 -2.96 1.02 -2.03
N ASP A 41 -2.51 1.82 -1.06
CA ASP A 41 -1.47 2.83 -1.29
C ASP A 41 -0.16 2.19 -1.77
N ALA A 42 0.22 1.02 -1.22
CA ALA A 42 1.42 0.30 -1.63
C ALA A 42 1.33 -0.24 -3.07
N VAL A 43 0.18 -0.81 -3.44
CA VAL A 43 -0.06 -1.31 -4.80
C VAL A 43 -0.12 -0.15 -5.80
N ASP A 44 -0.87 0.91 -5.49
CA ASP A 44 -1.02 2.10 -6.33
C ASP A 44 0.33 2.79 -6.57
N ALA A 45 1.13 2.97 -5.52
CA ALA A 45 2.47 3.55 -5.64
C ALA A 45 3.41 2.73 -6.53
N THR A 46 3.34 1.40 -6.44
CA THR A 46 4.11 0.48 -7.30
C THR A 46 3.70 0.62 -8.76
N VAL A 47 2.39 0.63 -9.03
CA VAL A 47 1.84 0.74 -10.38
C VAL A 47 2.13 2.10 -11.02
N ARG A 48 2.12 3.17 -10.24
CA ARG A 48 2.40 4.54 -10.72
C ARG A 48 3.89 4.86 -10.86
N GLY A 49 4.77 3.88 -10.64
CA GLY A 49 6.20 4.03 -10.90
C GLY A 49 6.99 4.73 -9.80
N GLY A 50 6.54 4.65 -8.54
CA GLY A 50 7.37 4.90 -7.36
C GLY A 50 8.26 6.13 -7.43
N SER A 51 7.70 7.33 -7.31
CA SER A 51 8.46 8.53 -6.92
C SER A 51 8.88 8.45 -5.44
N GLN A 52 9.64 7.43 -5.06
CA GLN A 52 10.49 7.50 -3.88
C GLN A 52 11.86 8.03 -4.32
N THR A 53 11.90 9.32 -4.64
CA THR A 53 13.14 10.10 -4.62
C THR A 53 13.58 10.19 -3.16
N GLY A 54 14.75 9.62 -2.85
CA GLY A 54 15.38 9.78 -1.54
C GLY A 54 15.69 11.24 -1.21
N GLY A 55 15.58 11.62 0.06
CA GLY A 55 16.08 12.90 0.55
C GLY A 55 15.50 13.34 1.89
N THR A 56 16.14 12.94 3.00
CA THR A 56 16.65 13.86 4.03
C THR A 56 17.56 13.08 4.98
N ASN A 57 18.80 12.84 4.52
CA ASN A 57 19.94 12.91 5.42
C ASN A 57 20.31 14.39 5.54
N THR A 58 20.05 14.99 6.69
CA THR A 58 20.76 16.19 7.16
C THR A 58 21.10 15.98 8.63
N GLY A 59 22.38 15.75 8.91
CA GLY A 59 22.91 15.74 10.27
C GLY A 59 22.98 17.15 10.86
N ALA A 60 22.66 17.25 12.15
CA ALA A 60 23.04 18.31 13.08
C ALA A 60 22.80 17.76 14.49
N ALA A 61 23.69 17.82 15.47
CA ALA A 61 25.04 18.33 15.56
C ALA A 61 25.64 17.64 16.81
N GLY A 62 26.96 17.39 16.80
CA GLY A 62 27.68 17.14 18.04
C GLY A 62 27.44 18.30 19.01
N LYS A 63 27.21 17.99 20.27
CA LYS A 63 27.19 18.98 21.35
C LYS A 63 28.27 18.59 22.37
N PRO A 64 29.08 19.55 22.85
CA PRO A 64 30.26 19.30 23.68
C PRO A 64 29.94 18.61 25.01
#